data_AF-A0A497KY04-F1
#
_entry.id   AF-A0A497KY04-F1
#
_cell.length_a   1.000
_cell.length_b   1.000
_cell.length_c   1.000
_cell.angle_alpha   90.00
_cell.angle_beta   90.00
_cell.angle_gamma   90.00
#
_symmetry.space_group_name_H-M   'P 1'
#
loop_
_entity.id
_entity.type
_entity.pdbx_description
1 polymer ?
#
loop_
_entity_poly.entity_id
_entity_poly.type
_entity_poly.pdbx_seq_one_letter_code
_entity_poly.pdbx_strand_id
1 'polypeptide(L)'
;MNLRDFCYAYFGWMGRSLSKVFRGMEQDLDAAYMKVHPEVYFSVVGFVAFLSLAIPFTLSMFVLLGLWPSLPFLPMGGLMIIPFSAIIPVLVIVLGVVMPKTAASNRVS
;
A
#
# COMPACT_ATOMS: atom_id res chain seq x y z
N MET A 1 -20.38 -0.48 -11.74
CA MET A 1 -19.36 -1.25 -11.01
C MET A 1 -18.78 -0.36 -9.93
N ASN A 2 -18.75 -0.79 -8.67
CA ASN A 2 -18.10 -0.03 -7.61
C ASN A 2 -16.58 -0.23 -7.68
N LEU A 3 -15.81 0.72 -7.14
CA LEU A 3 -14.35 0.62 -7.06
C LEU A 3 -13.88 -0.64 -6.31
N ARG A 4 -14.63 -1.09 -5.30
CA ARG A 4 -14.37 -2.33 -4.56
C ARG A 4 -14.49 -3.57 -5.44
N ASP A 5 -15.52 -3.63 -6.31
CA ASP A 5 -15.73 -4.75 -7.22
C ASP A 5 -14.64 -4.81 -8.27
N PHE A 6 -14.21 -3.66 -8.78
CA PHE A 6 -13.08 -3.54 -9.69
C PHE A 6 -11.78 -4.02 -9.01
N CYS A 7 -11.47 -3.52 -7.82
CA CYS A 7 -10.27 -3.92 -7.09
C CYS A 7 -10.29 -5.43 -6.82
N TYR A 8 -11.42 -6.00 -6.41
CA TYR A 8 -11.52 -7.43 -6.16
C TYR A 8 -11.39 -8.27 -7.45
N ALA A 9 -11.96 -7.82 -8.58
CA ALA A 9 -11.85 -8.53 -9.86
C ALA A 9 -10.40 -8.61 -10.37
N TYR A 10 -9.63 -7.52 -10.28
CA TYR A 10 -8.25 -7.46 -10.80
C TYR A 10 -7.18 -7.82 -9.76
N PHE A 11 -7.38 -7.44 -8.49
CA PHE A 11 -6.42 -7.63 -7.39
C PHE A 11 -6.86 -8.71 -6.39
N GLY A 12 -7.92 -9.47 -6.67
CA GLY A 12 -8.40 -10.54 -5.78
C GLY A 12 -7.38 -11.65 -5.53
N TRP A 13 -6.40 -11.86 -6.41
CA TRP A 13 -5.28 -12.77 -6.17
C TRP A 13 -4.38 -12.25 -5.03
N MET A 14 -4.07 -10.95 -5.04
CA MET A 14 -3.29 -10.26 -4.03
C MET A 14 -4.07 -10.14 -2.72
N GLY A 15 -5.36 -9.77 -2.79
CA GLY A 15 -6.25 -9.71 -1.63
C GLY A 15 -6.36 -11.04 -0.87
N ARG A 16 -6.48 -12.17 -1.59
CA ARG A 16 -6.47 -13.52 -1.02
C ARG A 16 -5.13 -13.93 -0.42
N SER A 17 -4.02 -13.47 -1.00
CA SER A 17 -2.69 -13.74 -0.43
C SER A 17 -2.49 -12.97 0.87
N LEU A 18 -2.83 -11.68 0.87
CA LEU A 18 -2.75 -10.81 2.05
C LEU A 18 -3.68 -11.27 3.18
N SER A 19 -4.92 -11.67 2.87
CA SER A 19 -5.85 -12.20 3.88
C SER A 19 -5.32 -13.47 4.57
N LYS A 20 -4.61 -14.33 3.83
CA LYS A 20 -3.96 -15.53 4.40
C LYS A 20 -2.75 -15.21 5.26
N VAL A 21 -2.01 -14.14 4.96
CA VAL A 21 -0.89 -13.68 5.80
C VAL A 21 -1.43 -13.03 7.07
N PHE A 22 -2.51 -12.26 6.96
CA PHE A 22 -3.13 -11.52 8.06
C PHE A 22 -4.46 -12.15 8.49
N ARG A 23 -4.42 -13.42 8.94
CA ARG A 23 -5.62 -14.19 9.34
C ARG A 23 -6.44 -13.58 10.48
N GLY A 24 -5.88 -12.66 11.27
CA GLY A 24 -6.58 -11.97 12.35
C GLY A 24 -7.41 -10.76 11.92
N MET A 25 -7.33 -10.34 10.66
CA MET A 25 -7.88 -9.06 10.21
C MET A 25 -9.42 -9.06 10.14
N GLU A 26 -10.07 -10.22 10.13
CA GLU A 26 -11.52 -10.33 10.20
C GLU A 26 -12.07 -9.80 11.54
N GLN A 27 -11.39 -10.12 12.65
CA GLN A 27 -11.74 -9.60 13.98
C GLN A 27 -11.51 -8.09 14.07
N ASP A 28 -10.41 -7.59 13.49
CA ASP A 28 -10.08 -6.16 13.46
C ASP A 28 -11.11 -5.36 12.65
N LEU A 29 -11.55 -5.90 11.50
CA LEU A 29 -12.57 -5.26 10.65
C LEU A 29 -13.94 -5.25 11.33
N ASP A 30 -14.33 -6.35 11.97
CA ASP A 30 -15.61 -6.43 12.67
C ASP A 30 -15.63 -5.49 13.89
N ALA A 31 -14.53 -5.45 14.65
CA ALA A 31 -14.35 -4.49 15.75
C ALA A 31 -14.34 -3.02 15.28
N ALA A 32 -13.86 -2.75 14.06
CA ALA A 32 -13.95 -1.44 13.42
C ALA A 32 -15.34 -1.12 12.83
N TYR A 33 -16.31 -2.04 12.94
CA TYR A 33 -17.65 -1.97 12.32
C TYR A 33 -17.60 -1.90 10.78
N MET A 34 -16.55 -2.45 10.18
CA MET A 34 -16.37 -2.54 8.73
C MET A 34 -16.94 -3.85 8.21
N LYS A 35 -18.18 -3.82 7.70
CA LYS A 35 -18.84 -4.98 7.06
C LYS A 35 -18.28 -5.26 5.66
N VAL A 36 -17.00 -5.59 5.58
CA VAL A 36 -16.29 -5.90 4.33
C VAL A 36 -15.47 -7.17 4.54
N HIS A 37 -15.54 -8.11 3.60
CA HIS A 37 -14.69 -9.30 3.66
C HIS A 37 -13.20 -8.92 3.61
N PRO A 38 -12.33 -9.54 4.43
CA PRO A 38 -10.90 -9.24 4.47
C PRO A 38 -10.23 -9.30 3.09
N GLU A 39 -10.67 -10.22 2.24
CA GLU A 39 -10.17 -10.38 0.87
C GLU A 39 -10.49 -9.18 -0.02
N VAL A 40 -11.69 -8.61 0.10
CA VAL A 40 -12.11 -7.43 -0.67
C VAL A 40 -11.36 -6.20 -0.17
N TYR A 41 -11.24 -6.06 1.16
CA TYR A 41 -10.47 -4.98 1.76
C TYR A 41 -9.00 -5.01 1.30
N PHE A 42 -8.35 -6.18 1.41
CA PHE A 42 -6.96 -6.33 0.97
C PHE A 42 -6.77 -6.20 -0.53
N SER A 43 -7.79 -6.50 -1.34
CA SER A 43 -7.75 -6.22 -2.78
C SER A 43 -7.69 -4.71 -3.05
N VAL A 44 -8.42 -3.91 -2.27
CA VAL A 44 -8.33 -2.44 -2.34
C VAL A 44 -6.97 -1.95 -1.85
N VAL A 45 -6.48 -2.45 -0.71
CA VAL A 45 -5.14 -2.10 -0.20
C VAL A 45 -4.05 -2.45 -1.21
N GLY A 46 -4.11 -3.62 -1.83
CA GLY A 46 -3.20 -4.06 -2.88
C GLY A 46 -3.25 -3.16 -4.12
N PHE A 47 -4.46 -2.73 -4.53
CA PHE A 47 -4.61 -1.77 -5.61
C PHE A 47 -3.99 -0.41 -5.28
N VAL A 48 -4.20 0.13 -4.08
CA VAL A 48 -3.57 1.40 -3.66
C VAL A 48 -2.05 1.26 -3.59
N ALA A 49 -1.54 0.13 -3.09
CA ALA A 49 -0.11 -0.16 -3.09
C ALA A 49 0.44 -0.22 -4.53
N PHE A 50 -0.29 -0.82 -5.46
CA PHE A 50 0.08 -0.85 -6.87
C PHE A 50 0.09 0.56 -7.48
N LEU A 51 -0.92 1.39 -7.21
CA LEU A 51 -0.92 2.80 -7.66
C LEU A 51 0.27 3.57 -7.12
N SER A 52 0.68 3.29 -5.88
CA SER A 52 1.84 3.94 -5.27
C SER A 52 3.17 3.59 -5.94
N LEU A 53 3.24 2.51 -6.74
CA LEU A 53 4.43 2.20 -7.58
C LEU A 53 4.67 3.24 -8.67
N ALA A 54 3.66 4.05 -9.02
CA ALA A 54 3.85 5.17 -9.94
C ALA A 54 4.88 6.17 -9.40
N ILE A 55 5.01 6.32 -8.07
CA ILE A 55 5.96 7.24 -7.45
C ILE A 55 7.42 6.79 -7.66
N PRO A 56 7.85 5.58 -7.23
CA PRO A 56 9.22 5.12 -7.48
C PRO A 56 9.51 5.02 -8.99
N PHE A 57 8.52 4.66 -9.81
CA PHE A 57 8.69 4.57 -11.26
C PHE A 57 8.97 5.95 -11.89
N THR A 58 8.17 6.96 -11.54
CA THR A 58 8.39 8.33 -12.06
C THR A 58 9.70 8.92 -11.54
N LEU A 59 10.03 8.76 -10.26
CA LEU A 59 11.31 9.20 -9.70
C LEU A 59 12.51 8.53 -10.40
N SER A 60 12.43 7.21 -10.64
CA SER A 60 13.48 6.49 -11.36
C SER A 60 13.64 7.00 -12.79
N MET A 61 12.55 7.30 -13.50
CA MET A 61 12.58 7.91 -14.84
C MET A 61 13.27 9.28 -14.81
N PHE A 62 12.95 10.13 -13.84
CA PHE A 62 13.58 11.46 -13.70
C PHE A 62 15.09 11.37 -13.48
N VAL A 63 15.55 10.42 -12.65
CA VAL A 63 16.99 10.17 -12.43
C VAL A 63 17.66 9.67 -13.70
N LEU A 64 17.06 8.71 -14.42
CA LEU A 64 17.62 8.16 -15.65
C LEU A 64 17.71 9.19 -16.79
N LEU A 65 16.74 10.09 -16.89
CA LEU A 65 16.72 11.16 -17.89
C LEU A 65 17.64 12.34 -17.53
N GLY A 66 18.32 12.30 -16.38
CA GLY A 66 19.19 13.40 -15.93
C GLY A 66 18.42 14.68 -15.57
N LEU A 67 17.09 14.58 -15.40
CA LEU A 67 16.24 15.70 -14.98
C LEU A 67 16.30 15.92 -13.46
N TRP A 68 16.91 14.99 -12.74
CA TRP A 68 17.09 15.11 -11.31
C TRP A 68 18.22 16.09 -10.96
N PRO A 69 17.99 17.09 -10.10
CA PRO A 69 19.03 18.01 -9.68
C PRO A 69 20.16 17.25 -8.97
N SER A 70 21.41 17.57 -9.32
CA SER A 70 22.55 17.04 -8.57
C SER A 70 22.53 17.63 -7.17
N LEU A 71 22.20 16.80 -6.18
CA LEU A 71 22.17 17.19 -4.78
C LEU A 71 23.54 16.88 -4.17
N PRO A 72 24.41 17.88 -3.92
CA PRO A 72 25.80 17.65 -3.51
C PRO A 72 25.93 16.98 -2.13
N PHE A 73 24.87 16.97 -1.34
CA PHE A 73 24.79 16.33 -0.02
C PHE A 73 24.34 14.87 -0.06
N LEU A 74 23.88 14.35 -1.21
CA LEU A 74 23.43 12.97 -1.36
C LEU A 74 24.53 12.14 -2.03
N PRO A 75 25.10 11.12 -1.35
CA PRO A 75 26.07 10.23 -1.97
C PRO A 75 25.44 9.56 -3.20
N MET A 76 26.23 9.40 -4.27
CA MET A 76 25.80 8.83 -5.56
C MET A 76 24.70 9.60 -6.30
N GLY A 77 24.62 10.93 -6.15
CA GLY A 77 23.92 11.80 -7.12
C GLY A 77 22.42 11.54 -7.29
N GLY A 78 21.74 11.02 -6.27
CA GLY A 78 20.31 10.72 -6.31
C GLY A 78 19.96 9.27 -6.69
N LEU A 79 20.93 8.42 -7.06
CA LEU A 79 20.67 6.98 -7.32
C LEU A 79 20.09 6.25 -6.10
N MET A 80 20.47 6.66 -4.89
CA MET A 80 19.93 6.15 -3.64
C MET A 80 18.41 6.37 -3.50
N ILE A 81 17.82 7.36 -4.19
CA ILE A 81 16.38 7.66 -4.11
C ILE A 81 15.54 6.49 -4.63
N ILE A 82 16.06 5.73 -5.60
CA ILE A 82 15.36 4.61 -6.22
C ILE A 82 15.00 3.54 -5.18
N PRO A 83 15.94 2.91 -4.45
CA PRO A 83 15.61 1.92 -3.44
C PRO A 83 14.81 2.50 -2.27
N PHE A 84 15.03 3.76 -1.87
CA PHE A 84 14.23 4.38 -0.80
C PHE A 84 12.77 4.58 -1.22
N SER A 85 12.51 4.97 -2.47
CA SER A 85 11.15 5.16 -2.98
C SER A 85 10.36 3.85 -3.10
N ALA A 86 11.04 2.71 -3.25
CA ALA A 86 10.41 1.38 -3.24
C ALA A 86 9.82 0.98 -1.87
N ILE A 87 10.13 1.72 -0.80
CA ILE A 87 9.52 1.53 0.52
C ILE A 87 8.06 2.03 0.54
N ILE A 88 7.68 2.95 -0.35
CA ILE A 88 6.36 3.59 -0.35
C ILE A 88 5.21 2.56 -0.52
N PRO A 89 5.21 1.65 -1.51
CA PRO A 89 4.18 0.62 -1.63
C PRO A 89 4.10 -0.31 -0.43
N VAL A 90 5.26 -0.61 0.19
CA VAL A 90 5.31 -1.44 1.39
C VAL A 90 4.65 -0.71 2.56
N LEU A 91 4.92 0.59 2.73
CA LEU A 91 4.27 1.43 3.73
C LEU A 91 2.76 1.48 3.52
N VAL A 92 2.27 1.59 2.28
CA VAL A 92 0.83 1.55 1.99
C VAL A 92 0.19 0.25 2.48
N ILE A 93 0.83 -0.90 2.25
CA ILE A 93 0.34 -2.19 2.74
C ILE A 93 0.33 -2.22 4.27
N VAL A 94 1.41 -1.79 4.92
CA VAL A 94 1.51 -1.75 6.38
C VAL A 94 0.43 -0.85 6.99
N LEU A 95 0.26 0.36 6.45
CA LEU A 95 -0.78 1.28 6.89
C LEU A 95 -2.18 0.72 6.67
N GLY A 96 -2.42 0.03 5.55
CA GLY A 96 -3.67 -0.67 5.29
C GLY A 96 -3.98 -1.77 6.32
N VAL A 97 -2.97 -2.45 6.85
CA VAL A 97 -3.15 -3.44 7.93
C VAL A 97 -3.39 -2.77 9.29
N VAL A 98 -2.73 -1.63 9.54
CA VAL A 98 -2.80 -0.93 10.84
C VAL A 98 -4.10 -0.12 10.98
N MET A 99 -4.64 0.42 9.89
CA MET A 99 -5.84 1.25 9.88
C MET A 99 -7.07 0.61 10.56
N PRO A 100 -7.47 -0.65 10.27
CA PRO A 100 -8.59 -1.27 10.96
C PRO A 100 -8.31 -1.48 12.46
N LYS A 101 -7.06 -1.80 12.82
CA LYS A 101 -6.65 -2.00 14.22
C LYS A 101 -6.77 -0.73 15.06
N THR A 102 -6.33 0.41 14.51
CA THR A 102 -6.44 1.69 15.20
C THR A 102 -7.88 2.17 15.27
N ALA A 103 -8.67 1.95 14.22
CA ALA A 103 -10.10 2.25 14.20
C ALA A 103 -10.89 1.42 15.22
N ALA A 104 -10.55 0.13 15.38
CA ALA A 104 -11.13 -0.74 16.41
C ALA A 104 -10.72 -0.27 17.82
N SER A 105 -9.43 -0.01 18.06
CA SER A 105 -8.93 0.45 19.36
C SER A 105 -9.58 1.76 19.82
N ASN A 106 -9.82 2.69 18.90
CA ASN A 106 -10.44 3.99 19.23
C ASN A 106 -11.93 3.88 19.58
N ARG A 107 -12.57 2.73 19.34
CA ARG A 107 -13.98 2.49 19.73
C ARG A 107 -14.12 1.82 21.09
N VAL A 108 -13.08 1.15 21.55
CA VAL A 108 -13.07 0.43 22.84
C VAL A 108 -12.55 1.34 23.97
N SER A 109 -11.84 2.42 23.62
CA SER A 109 -11.37 3.46 24.54
C SER A 109 -12.40 4.57 24.74
#